data_AF-B8A3X7-F1
#
_entry.id   AF-B8A3X7-F1
#
_cell.length_a   1.000
_cell.length_b   1.000
_cell.length_c   1.000
_cell.angle_alpha   90.00
_cell.angle_beta   90.00
_cell.angle_gamma   90.00
#
_symmetry.space_group_name_H-M   'P 1'
#
loop_
_entity.id
_entity.type
_entity.pdbx_description
1 polymer ?
#
loop_
_entity_poly.entity_id
_entity_poly.type
_entity_poly.pdbx_seq_one_letter_code
_entity_poly.pdbx_strand_id
1 'polypeptide(L)'
;RVRSLRAESPEPSNTSNPYLFHQLSIKQTKELDSAIPPDTVAKEPILDRMSSKVNFVFDSNPLGVYQAGQLISGTAELITERPKTIRSIFITINGYGETRWQESEERVGEDGKTTKSLVTHTTTEVYYSTDQPVYGQAGGSQLELPTGKYVFPFRATIPPNAPTSFNGAHGQIKHEVTLTIDRAVRYNNTFKQCFTVILPHDLNRRLEYKEPLQRLESKSFWWGSIFGAHKPMIMDVSTSYSAYVPGQKIHFHLVLDNQSDVQCMDVKVRLIKNVSYRANSSGAKEQLKVTESRVADKHCGEVLKHNKAKFDEFLTVPPTTPSTQSEKDPIRVSYTLRFIAKTFKLHGGGDLVMDFPITIGTVPLLGSADDKGPGAEKSQPSGASHPGSPNFQEDVSDEQFESNTFKPRYPVYPFDGKPGTNGSNGAANFPSLYPKAEEAHPATPVKFTPNPVSPAAQKSPPYTTNTPVASPPGGNFEVLGFSIPPDYKPTPSAPAASSTGGIGWK
;
A
#
# COMPACT_ATOMS: atom_id res chain seq x y z
N ARG A 1 -44.90 59.26 -33.06
CA ARG A 1 -44.70 58.41 -34.27
C ARG A 1 -43.92 57.17 -33.85
N VAL A 2 -44.57 56.01 -34.00
CA VAL A 2 -44.08 54.62 -34.02
C VAL A 2 -43.39 54.03 -32.77
N ARG A 3 -44.11 53.06 -32.18
CA ARG A 3 -43.71 52.06 -31.17
C ARG A 3 -42.76 51.02 -31.77
N SER A 4 -41.87 50.45 -30.95
CA SER A 4 -41.57 49.01 -31.00
C SER A 4 -41.03 48.54 -29.65
N LEU A 5 -41.74 47.56 -29.07
CA LEU A 5 -41.46 46.85 -27.83
C LEU A 5 -40.37 45.80 -28.10
N ARG A 6 -39.38 45.69 -27.20
CA ARG A 6 -38.40 44.60 -27.22
C ARG A 6 -38.70 43.66 -26.06
N ALA A 7 -38.93 42.40 -26.42
CA ALA A 7 -39.31 41.30 -25.55
C ALA A 7 -38.15 40.84 -24.66
N GLU A 8 -38.52 40.42 -23.45
CA GLU A 8 -37.71 39.72 -22.45
C GLU A 8 -37.24 38.35 -22.96
N SER A 9 -36.00 37.98 -22.60
CA SER A 9 -35.54 36.59 -22.58
C SER A 9 -34.57 36.42 -21.40
N PRO A 10 -34.76 35.41 -20.53
CA PRO A 10 -33.95 35.25 -19.33
C PRO A 10 -32.62 34.53 -19.61
N GLU A 11 -31.56 34.99 -18.94
CA GLU A 11 -30.23 34.36 -18.92
C GLU A 11 -30.25 32.97 -18.27
N PRO A 12 -29.47 31.99 -18.76
CA PRO A 12 -29.33 30.70 -18.10
C PRO A 12 -28.32 30.77 -16.96
N SER A 13 -28.81 30.49 -15.75
CA SER A 13 -28.02 30.22 -14.56
C SER A 13 -27.31 28.87 -14.70
N ASN A 14 -25.99 28.90 -14.88
CA ASN A 14 -25.15 27.71 -14.96
C ASN A 14 -24.38 27.52 -13.65
N THR A 15 -24.99 26.82 -12.70
CA THR A 15 -24.30 26.23 -11.54
C THR A 15 -24.68 24.76 -11.44
N SER A 16 -23.95 23.90 -12.15
CA SER A 16 -24.02 22.45 -11.97
C SER A 16 -22.76 21.98 -11.24
N ASN A 17 -22.96 21.49 -10.03
CA ASN A 17 -21.98 20.88 -9.16
C ASN A 17 -21.93 19.36 -9.45
N PRO A 18 -20.84 18.80 -10.00
CA PRO A 18 -20.82 17.40 -10.45
C PRO A 18 -20.74 16.36 -9.32
N TYR A 19 -20.76 16.76 -8.04
CA TYR A 19 -20.64 15.84 -6.90
C TYR A 19 -21.97 15.31 -6.33
N LEU A 20 -23.14 15.82 -6.76
CA LEU A 20 -24.43 15.38 -6.21
C LEU A 20 -25.09 14.21 -6.95
N PHE A 21 -24.76 13.96 -8.22
CA PHE A 21 -25.43 12.93 -9.01
C PHE A 21 -24.95 11.50 -8.71
N HIS A 22 -23.77 11.34 -8.11
CA HIS A 22 -23.23 10.01 -7.79
C HIS A 22 -23.78 9.40 -6.49
N GLN A 23 -24.39 10.21 -5.60
CA GLN A 23 -24.97 9.73 -4.34
C GLN A 23 -26.46 9.36 -4.43
N LEU A 24 -27.19 9.85 -5.44
CA LEU A 24 -28.62 9.54 -5.60
C LEU A 24 -28.86 8.21 -6.32
N SER A 25 -27.94 7.77 -7.18
CA SER A 25 -28.06 6.47 -7.88
C SER A 25 -27.79 5.25 -6.98
N ILE A 26 -27.10 5.44 -5.84
CA ILE A 26 -26.76 4.37 -4.89
C ILE A 26 -27.86 4.17 -3.82
N LYS A 27 -28.76 5.15 -3.62
CA LYS A 27 -29.88 5.02 -2.67
C LYS A 27 -31.13 4.41 -3.26
N GLN A 28 -31.34 4.47 -4.59
CA GLN A 28 -32.56 3.96 -5.23
C GLN A 28 -32.53 2.48 -5.64
N THR A 29 -31.39 1.79 -5.48
CA THR A 29 -31.28 0.32 -5.67
C THR A 29 -31.36 -0.45 -4.35
N LYS A 30 -31.68 0.22 -3.23
CA LYS A 30 -31.77 -0.39 -1.90
C LYS A 30 -33.19 -0.56 -1.34
N GLU A 31 -34.22 -0.25 -2.12
CA GLU A 31 -35.60 -0.16 -1.64
C GLU A 31 -36.62 -0.96 -2.48
N LEU A 32 -36.16 -1.99 -3.21
CA LEU A 32 -37.03 -2.94 -3.91
C LEU A 32 -36.56 -4.38 -3.68
N ASP A 33 -36.65 -4.84 -2.43
CA ASP A 33 -36.70 -6.27 -2.09
C ASP A 33 -37.19 -6.43 -0.64
N SER A 34 -38.45 -6.09 -0.39
CA SER A 34 -39.12 -6.42 0.88
C SER A 34 -40.61 -6.67 0.68
N ALA A 35 -40.96 -7.84 0.14
CA ALA A 35 -42.31 -8.41 0.28
C ALA A 35 -42.34 -9.90 -0.13
N ILE A 36 -42.07 -10.83 0.80
CA ILE A 36 -42.50 -12.24 0.71
C ILE A 36 -42.97 -12.69 2.12
N PRO A 37 -44.13 -13.36 2.25
CA PRO A 37 -44.77 -13.70 3.53
C PRO A 37 -44.04 -14.84 4.30
N PRO A 38 -44.29 -15.00 5.61
CA PRO A 38 -43.61 -15.99 6.43
C PRO A 38 -44.36 -17.33 6.31
N ASP A 39 -43.82 -18.24 5.53
CA ASP A 39 -43.85 -19.70 5.77
C ASP A 39 -43.31 -20.42 4.54
N THR A 40 -41.99 -20.49 4.44
CA THR A 40 -41.33 -21.53 3.65
C THR A 40 -39.96 -21.77 4.24
N VAL A 41 -39.73 -22.99 4.74
CA VAL A 41 -38.43 -23.48 5.18
C VAL A 41 -37.37 -23.11 4.14
N ALA A 42 -36.50 -22.17 4.48
CA ALA A 42 -35.44 -21.71 3.60
C ALA A 42 -34.49 -22.87 3.33
N LYS A 43 -34.59 -23.49 2.15
CA LYS A 43 -33.46 -24.21 1.56
C LYS A 43 -32.42 -23.15 1.26
N GLU A 44 -31.34 -23.12 2.04
CA GLU A 44 -30.15 -22.36 1.70
C GLU A 44 -29.79 -22.61 0.21
N PRO A 45 -29.47 -21.55 -0.55
CA PRO A 45 -29.11 -21.72 -1.95
C PRO A 45 -27.84 -22.59 -2.04
N ILE A 46 -27.96 -23.70 -2.77
CA ILE A 46 -26.95 -24.76 -2.97
C ILE A 46 -25.60 -24.24 -3.53
N LEU A 47 -25.52 -22.96 -3.90
CA LEU A 47 -24.31 -22.32 -4.42
C LEU A 47 -23.23 -22.07 -3.37
N ASP A 48 -23.58 -21.96 -2.07
CA ASP A 48 -22.59 -21.69 -1.01
C ASP A 48 -21.78 -22.95 -0.61
N ARG A 49 -22.27 -24.15 -0.95
CA ARG A 49 -21.60 -25.44 -0.68
C ARG A 49 -20.52 -25.83 -1.70
N MET A 50 -19.95 -24.87 -2.45
CA MET A 50 -18.91 -25.13 -3.47
C MET A 50 -17.55 -24.47 -3.18
N SER A 51 -17.43 -23.67 -2.12
CA SER A 51 -16.23 -22.85 -1.91
C SER A 51 -15.13 -23.63 -1.19
N SER A 52 -13.93 -23.65 -1.77
CA SER A 52 -12.73 -23.85 -0.97
C SER A 52 -12.55 -22.60 -0.10
N LYS A 53 -12.11 -22.77 1.14
CA LYS A 53 -11.76 -21.65 2.03
C LYS A 53 -10.28 -21.73 2.35
N VAL A 54 -9.62 -20.57 2.44
CA VAL A 54 -8.21 -20.50 2.85
C VAL A 54 -8.07 -19.52 4.00
N ASN A 55 -7.39 -19.95 5.06
CA ASN A 55 -6.96 -19.08 6.14
C ASN A 55 -5.44 -18.91 6.09
N PHE A 56 -4.97 -17.67 6.02
CA PHE A 56 -3.54 -17.35 6.05
C PHE A 56 -3.15 -16.89 7.45
N VAL A 57 -2.09 -17.49 7.99
CA VAL A 57 -1.54 -17.12 9.31
C VAL A 57 -0.07 -16.78 9.14
N PHE A 58 0.34 -15.61 9.65
CA PHE A 58 1.74 -15.16 9.66
C PHE A 58 2.39 -15.51 11.01
N ASP A 59 3.62 -16.02 10.97
CA ASP A 59 4.35 -16.44 12.17
C ASP A 59 4.79 -15.23 12.99
N SER A 60 4.44 -15.19 14.29
CA SER A 60 4.86 -14.16 15.26
C SER A 60 4.60 -12.70 14.82
N ASN A 61 3.71 -12.49 13.85
CA ASN A 61 3.40 -11.18 13.28
C ASN A 61 1.90 -11.08 12.90
N PRO A 62 0.99 -11.01 13.90
CA PRO A 62 -0.45 -11.00 13.66
C PRO A 62 -0.92 -9.76 12.90
N LEU A 63 -0.15 -8.66 12.91
CA LEU A 63 -0.47 -7.43 12.17
C LEU A 63 -0.07 -7.51 10.69
N GLY A 64 0.77 -8.48 10.32
CA GLY A 64 1.30 -8.64 8.97
C GLY A 64 2.11 -7.43 8.50
N VAL A 65 2.97 -6.86 9.35
CA VAL A 65 3.80 -5.70 9.02
C VAL A 65 5.27 -6.09 8.98
N TYR A 66 5.91 -5.91 7.85
CA TYR A 66 7.30 -6.30 7.60
C TYR A 66 8.12 -5.12 7.07
N GLN A 67 9.42 -5.16 7.26
CA GLN A 67 10.35 -4.29 6.54
C GLN A 67 10.80 -4.94 5.23
N ALA A 68 11.14 -4.10 4.26
CA ALA A 68 11.91 -4.55 3.11
C ALA A 68 13.21 -5.24 3.58
N GLY A 69 13.53 -6.41 3.02
CA GLY A 69 14.66 -7.24 3.44
C GLY A 69 14.33 -8.30 4.50
N GLN A 70 13.18 -8.22 5.18
CA GLN A 70 12.80 -9.21 6.18
C GLN A 70 12.32 -10.53 5.57
N LEU A 71 12.47 -11.58 6.35
CA LEU A 71 11.87 -12.87 6.08
C LEU A 71 10.39 -12.84 6.49
N ILE A 72 9.52 -13.24 5.56
CA ILE A 72 8.12 -13.56 5.82
C ILE A 72 7.97 -15.08 5.92
N SER A 73 7.25 -15.56 6.93
CA SER A 73 6.86 -16.96 7.06
C SER A 73 5.45 -17.12 7.63
N GLY A 74 4.83 -18.26 7.36
CA GLY A 74 3.50 -18.56 7.83
C GLY A 74 2.93 -19.83 7.20
N THR A 75 1.61 -19.99 7.34
CA THR A 75 0.87 -21.14 6.80
C THR A 75 -0.40 -20.71 6.07
N ALA A 76 -0.67 -21.33 4.92
CA ALA A 76 -1.94 -21.27 4.23
C ALA A 76 -2.72 -22.57 4.50
N GLU A 77 -3.82 -22.46 5.24
CA GLU A 77 -4.71 -23.56 5.55
C GLU A 77 -5.87 -23.60 4.56
N LEU A 78 -5.84 -24.57 3.64
CA LEU A 78 -6.89 -24.82 2.67
C LEU A 78 -7.89 -25.85 3.20
N ILE A 79 -9.17 -25.49 3.22
CA ILE A 79 -10.28 -26.37 3.55
C ILE A 79 -11.08 -26.65 2.27
N THR A 80 -11.21 -27.92 1.91
CA THR A 80 -12.03 -28.40 0.80
C THR A 80 -13.20 -29.22 1.34
N GLU A 81 -14.43 -28.80 1.06
CA GLU A 81 -15.65 -29.51 1.49
C GLU A 81 -16.10 -30.57 0.46
N ARG A 82 -15.45 -30.65 -0.70
CA ARG A 82 -15.69 -31.63 -1.76
C ARG A 82 -14.39 -31.96 -2.50
N PRO A 83 -14.27 -33.16 -3.10
CA PRO A 83 -13.12 -33.49 -3.94
C PRO A 83 -13.03 -32.56 -5.16
N LYS A 84 -11.80 -32.28 -5.60
CA LYS A 84 -11.52 -31.35 -6.71
C LYS A 84 -10.52 -31.96 -7.67
N THR A 85 -10.84 -31.96 -8.95
CA THR A 85 -9.86 -32.28 -9.99
C THR A 85 -8.97 -31.06 -10.25
N ILE A 86 -7.67 -31.21 -9.99
CA ILE A 86 -6.67 -30.14 -10.07
C ILE A 86 -5.42 -30.66 -10.80
N ARG A 87 -4.50 -29.77 -11.18
CA ARG A 87 -3.15 -30.16 -11.62
C ARG A 87 -2.13 -29.96 -10.51
N SER A 88 -2.20 -28.80 -9.85
CA SER A 88 -1.28 -28.42 -8.78
C SER A 88 -1.88 -27.38 -7.84
N ILE A 89 -1.21 -27.17 -6.71
CA ILE A 89 -1.41 -26.02 -5.83
C ILE A 89 -0.05 -25.37 -5.66
N PHE A 90 0.01 -24.04 -5.78
CA PHE A 90 1.20 -23.27 -5.52
C PHE A 90 0.88 -22.04 -4.67
N ILE A 91 1.87 -21.60 -3.90
CA ILE A 91 1.83 -20.36 -3.14
C ILE A 91 2.75 -19.36 -3.83
N THR A 92 2.22 -18.18 -4.15
CA THR A 92 2.97 -17.06 -4.68
C THR A 92 3.10 -16.00 -3.60
N ILE A 93 4.32 -15.54 -3.34
CA ILE A 93 4.57 -14.34 -2.55
C ILE A 93 5.09 -13.28 -3.51
N ASN A 94 4.34 -12.19 -3.67
CA ASN A 94 4.67 -11.15 -4.63
C ASN A 94 4.41 -9.75 -4.08
N GLY A 95 5.10 -8.78 -4.69
CA GLY A 95 4.93 -7.36 -4.45
C GLY A 95 4.90 -6.62 -5.77
N TYR A 96 3.89 -5.78 -5.96
CA TYR A 96 3.68 -5.09 -7.23
C TYR A 96 2.95 -3.74 -7.03
N GLY A 97 3.21 -2.81 -7.93
CA GLY A 97 2.60 -1.49 -8.02
C GLY A 97 1.64 -1.42 -9.20
N GLU A 98 0.48 -0.81 -9.00
CA GLU A 98 -0.53 -0.60 -10.05
C GLU A 98 -1.02 0.83 -10.00
N THR A 99 -1.11 1.46 -11.16
CA THR A 99 -1.74 2.78 -11.31
C THR A 99 -2.81 2.70 -12.39
N ARG A 100 -3.96 3.33 -12.18
CA ARG A 100 -5.02 3.45 -13.18
C ARG A 100 -5.85 4.71 -12.98
N TRP A 101 -6.10 5.43 -14.06
CA TRP A 101 -7.12 6.47 -14.11
C TRP A 101 -7.66 6.65 -15.54
N GLN A 102 -8.79 7.34 -15.67
CA GLN A 102 -9.44 7.60 -16.95
C GLN A 102 -9.63 9.10 -17.15
N GLU A 103 -9.36 9.60 -18.36
CA GLU A 103 -9.55 11.00 -18.74
C GLU A 103 -10.32 11.09 -20.06
N SER A 104 -11.19 12.10 -20.17
CA SER A 104 -11.90 12.39 -21.41
C SER A 104 -11.00 13.25 -22.30
N GLU A 105 -10.60 12.70 -23.44
CA GLU A 105 -9.82 13.41 -24.45
C GLU A 105 -10.73 13.82 -25.61
N GLU A 106 -10.71 15.10 -25.96
CA GLU A 106 -11.38 15.65 -27.12
C GLU A 106 -10.41 15.63 -28.31
N ARG A 107 -10.74 14.89 -29.37
CA ARG A 107 -10.01 14.88 -30.63
C ARG A 107 -10.87 15.52 -31.72
N VAL A 108 -10.33 16.51 -32.41
CA VAL A 108 -10.97 17.07 -33.61
C VAL A 108 -10.61 16.15 -34.78
N GLY A 109 -11.64 15.51 -35.36
CA GLY A 109 -11.48 14.69 -36.56
C GLY A 109 -11.16 15.54 -37.79
N GLU A 110 -10.70 14.89 -38.86
CA GLU A 110 -10.43 15.56 -40.15
C GLU A 110 -11.70 16.24 -40.74
N ASP A 111 -12.88 15.81 -40.31
CA ASP A 111 -14.18 16.40 -40.66
C ASP A 111 -14.55 17.65 -39.82
N GLY A 112 -13.65 18.10 -38.95
CA GLY A 112 -13.86 19.23 -38.04
C GLY A 112 -14.76 18.92 -36.83
N LYS A 113 -15.21 17.67 -36.65
CA LYS A 113 -16.04 17.29 -35.51
C LYS A 113 -15.19 16.90 -34.32
N THR A 114 -15.56 17.43 -33.15
CA THR A 114 -14.96 17.01 -31.87
C THR A 114 -15.55 15.67 -31.44
N THR A 115 -14.70 14.64 -31.38
CA THR A 115 -15.04 13.35 -30.79
C THR A 115 -14.48 13.30 -29.37
N LYS A 116 -15.35 13.00 -28.39
CA LYS A 116 -14.95 12.71 -27.01
C LYS A 116 -14.61 11.23 -26.90
N SER A 117 -13.38 10.93 -26.51
CA SER A 117 -12.91 9.56 -26.27
C SER A 117 -12.43 9.43 -24.84
N LEU A 118 -12.82 8.36 -24.15
CA LEU A 118 -12.30 8.05 -22.82
C LEU A 118 -10.97 7.30 -22.98
N VAL A 119 -9.90 7.88 -22.46
CA VAL A 119 -8.57 7.27 -22.48
C VAL A 119 -8.26 6.73 -21.09
N THR A 120 -7.85 5.47 -21.04
CA THR A 120 -7.41 4.82 -19.80
C THR A 120 -5.89 4.82 -19.76
N HIS A 121 -5.34 5.33 -18.66
CA HIS A 121 -3.91 5.28 -18.38
C HIS A 121 -3.67 4.20 -17.34
N THR A 122 -2.75 3.28 -17.63
CA THR A 122 -2.45 2.17 -16.71
C THR A 122 -0.97 1.80 -16.75
N THR A 123 -0.42 1.41 -15.61
CA THR A 123 0.89 0.78 -15.48
C THR A 123 0.82 -0.25 -14.36
N THR A 124 1.51 -1.37 -14.56
CA THR A 124 1.75 -2.38 -13.53
C THR A 124 3.24 -2.65 -13.50
N GLU A 125 3.83 -2.60 -12.31
CA GLU A 125 5.24 -2.93 -12.08
C GLU A 125 5.32 -4.05 -11.05
N VAL A 126 5.97 -5.15 -11.40
CA VAL A 126 6.22 -6.26 -10.47
C VAL A 126 7.60 -6.08 -9.85
N TYR A 127 7.65 -5.87 -8.54
CA TYR A 127 8.90 -5.71 -7.80
C TYR A 127 9.55 -7.06 -7.49
N TYR A 128 8.73 -8.06 -7.16
CA TYR A 128 9.16 -9.43 -6.97
C TYR A 128 7.96 -10.38 -7.05
N SER A 129 8.23 -11.64 -7.41
CA SER A 129 7.28 -12.73 -7.36
C SER A 129 8.05 -14.03 -7.12
N THR A 130 7.63 -14.81 -6.15
CA THR A 130 8.23 -16.12 -5.85
C THR A 130 7.12 -17.15 -5.77
N ASP A 131 7.16 -18.11 -6.70
CA ASP A 131 6.20 -19.21 -6.77
C ASP A 131 6.78 -20.47 -6.13
N GLN A 132 6.08 -21.01 -5.15
CA GLN A 132 6.41 -22.25 -4.47
C GLN A 132 5.33 -23.30 -4.76
N PRO A 133 5.62 -24.35 -5.56
CA PRO A 133 4.70 -25.47 -5.70
C PRO A 133 4.59 -26.22 -4.37
N VAL A 134 3.37 -26.50 -3.93
CA VAL A 134 3.11 -27.16 -2.62
C VAL A 134 2.31 -28.45 -2.74
N TYR A 135 1.68 -28.71 -3.88
CA TYR A 135 0.96 -29.95 -4.15
C TYR A 135 0.85 -30.22 -5.64
N GLY A 136 1.01 -31.47 -6.08
CA GLY A 136 0.98 -31.84 -7.49
C GLY A 136 2.14 -31.25 -8.31
N GLN A 137 2.00 -31.24 -9.63
CA GLN A 137 3.00 -30.72 -10.55
C GLN A 137 2.38 -29.70 -11.50
N ALA A 138 3.00 -28.53 -11.62
CA ALA A 138 2.54 -27.48 -12.54
C ALA A 138 2.55 -28.00 -13.99
N GLY A 139 1.43 -27.82 -14.70
CA GLY A 139 1.26 -28.37 -16.05
C GLY A 139 1.22 -29.91 -16.13
N GLY A 140 1.20 -30.61 -14.99
CA GLY A 140 1.13 -32.06 -14.91
C GLY A 140 -0.26 -32.62 -15.21
N SER A 141 -0.38 -33.95 -15.09
CA SER A 141 -1.65 -34.67 -15.24
C SER A 141 -2.65 -34.24 -14.18
N GLN A 142 -3.94 -34.33 -14.51
CA GLN A 142 -5.00 -34.11 -13.53
C GLN A 142 -4.92 -35.13 -12.40
N LEU A 143 -5.14 -34.66 -11.18
CA LEU A 143 -5.24 -35.47 -9.97
C LEU A 143 -6.48 -35.05 -9.18
N GLU A 144 -7.00 -35.96 -8.38
CA GLU A 144 -8.05 -35.65 -7.42
C GLU A 144 -7.43 -35.13 -6.11
N LEU A 145 -7.87 -33.95 -5.68
CA LEU A 145 -7.64 -33.41 -4.35
C LEU A 145 -8.85 -33.80 -3.48
N PRO A 146 -8.71 -34.73 -2.53
CA PRO A 146 -9.82 -35.15 -1.67
C PRO A 146 -10.44 -34.00 -0.85
N THR A 147 -11.58 -34.30 -0.25
CA THR A 147 -12.15 -33.46 0.81
C THR A 147 -11.24 -33.50 2.02
N GLY A 148 -10.92 -32.35 2.60
CA GLY A 148 -10.10 -32.30 3.79
C GLY A 148 -9.52 -30.93 4.10
N LYS A 149 -8.59 -30.95 5.05
CA LYS A 149 -7.82 -29.79 5.50
C LYS A 149 -6.36 -30.00 5.12
N TYR A 150 -5.80 -29.01 4.43
CA TYR A 150 -4.43 -29.02 3.93
C TYR A 150 -3.70 -27.81 4.49
N VAL A 151 -2.51 -28.00 5.04
CA VAL A 151 -1.70 -26.92 5.62
C VAL A 151 -0.42 -26.82 4.83
N PHE A 152 -0.22 -25.67 4.18
CA PHE A 152 0.95 -25.41 3.35
C PHE A 152 1.78 -24.29 3.98
N PRO A 153 2.98 -24.59 4.50
CA PRO A 153 3.87 -23.55 4.99
C PRO A 153 4.43 -22.75 3.82
N PHE A 154 4.61 -21.44 4.03
CA PHE A 154 5.27 -20.56 3.10
C PHE A 154 6.37 -19.78 3.80
N ARG A 155 7.45 -19.50 3.06
CA ARG A 155 8.58 -18.70 3.55
C ARG A 155 9.29 -18.04 2.38
N ALA A 156 9.53 -16.73 2.48
CA ALA A 156 10.31 -15.99 1.49
C ALA A 156 11.02 -14.79 2.13
N THR A 157 12.06 -14.29 1.49
CA THR A 157 12.71 -13.03 1.87
C THR A 157 12.17 -11.91 0.99
N ILE A 158 11.64 -10.86 1.60
CA ILE A 158 11.22 -9.65 0.88
C ILE A 158 12.48 -8.95 0.37
N PRO A 159 12.56 -8.50 -0.89
CA PRO A 159 13.71 -7.76 -1.36
C PRO A 159 13.99 -6.52 -0.51
N PRO A 160 15.26 -6.17 -0.26
CA PRO A 160 15.64 -5.00 0.56
C PRO A 160 15.23 -3.66 -0.05
N ASN A 161 14.93 -3.64 -1.35
CA ASN A 161 14.43 -2.48 -2.10
C ASN A 161 12.93 -2.55 -2.40
N ALA A 162 12.20 -3.52 -1.81
CA ALA A 162 10.75 -3.59 -1.98
C ALA A 162 10.13 -2.28 -1.46
N PRO A 163 9.25 -1.63 -2.26
CA PRO A 163 8.68 -0.35 -1.88
C PRO A 163 7.72 -0.48 -0.70
N THR A 164 7.44 0.65 -0.06
CA THR A 164 6.45 0.73 1.01
C THR A 164 5.05 0.50 0.44
N SER A 165 4.24 -0.34 1.10
CA SER A 165 2.86 -0.56 0.74
C SER A 165 2.07 0.76 0.76
N PHE A 166 1.17 0.91 -0.19
CA PHE A 166 0.40 2.14 -0.38
C PHE A 166 -0.96 1.81 -0.99
N ASN A 167 -1.99 2.56 -0.61
CA ASN A 167 -3.32 2.49 -1.21
C ASN A 167 -3.86 3.93 -1.34
N GLY A 168 -4.14 4.37 -2.56
CA GLY A 168 -4.59 5.73 -2.86
C GLY A 168 -5.58 5.78 -4.01
N ALA A 169 -6.03 6.98 -4.39
CA ALA A 169 -7.14 7.14 -5.33
C ALA A 169 -6.91 6.56 -6.74
N HIS A 170 -5.67 6.57 -7.24
CA HIS A 170 -5.34 6.18 -8.63
C HIS A 170 -4.24 5.11 -8.72
N GLY A 171 -3.90 4.49 -7.60
CA GLY A 171 -2.94 3.39 -7.59
C GLY A 171 -2.66 2.85 -6.20
N GLN A 172 -1.99 1.71 -6.18
CA GLN A 172 -1.60 0.98 -4.99
C GLN A 172 -0.22 0.32 -5.16
N ILE A 173 0.46 0.11 -4.04
CA ILE A 173 1.61 -0.78 -3.91
C ILE A 173 1.19 -1.89 -2.96
N LYS A 174 1.08 -3.11 -3.49
CA LYS A 174 0.50 -4.24 -2.77
C LYS A 174 1.51 -5.38 -2.66
N HIS A 175 1.54 -6.00 -1.48
CA HIS A 175 2.30 -7.21 -1.21
C HIS A 175 1.35 -8.25 -0.66
N GLU A 176 1.36 -9.44 -1.26
CA GLU A 176 0.40 -10.48 -0.92
C GLU A 176 1.00 -11.88 -0.94
N VAL A 177 0.43 -12.74 -0.10
CA VAL A 177 0.57 -14.19 -0.22
C VAL A 177 -0.67 -14.70 -0.93
N THR A 178 -0.48 -15.48 -1.98
CA THR A 178 -1.54 -15.99 -2.83
C THR A 178 -1.47 -17.51 -2.88
N LEU A 179 -2.54 -18.22 -2.51
CA LEU A 179 -2.68 -19.64 -2.76
C LEU A 179 -3.52 -19.84 -4.02
N THR A 180 -2.95 -20.52 -5.02
CA THR A 180 -3.63 -20.82 -6.28
C THR A 180 -3.80 -22.32 -6.44
N ILE A 181 -5.06 -22.74 -6.64
CA ILE A 181 -5.42 -24.11 -7.04
C ILE A 181 -5.53 -24.11 -8.57
N ASP A 182 -4.56 -24.71 -9.23
CA ASP A 182 -4.48 -24.84 -10.68
C ASP A 182 -5.45 -25.91 -11.19
N ARG A 183 -6.42 -25.51 -12.01
CA ARG A 183 -7.46 -26.39 -12.56
C ARG A 183 -7.32 -26.49 -14.07
N ALA A 184 -7.37 -27.71 -14.60
CA ALA A 184 -7.14 -27.93 -16.03
C ALA A 184 -8.29 -27.44 -16.94
N VAL A 185 -9.54 -27.46 -16.45
CA VAL A 185 -10.74 -27.17 -17.28
C VAL A 185 -11.45 -25.88 -16.86
N ARG A 186 -11.33 -25.48 -15.59
CA ARG A 186 -11.97 -24.28 -15.05
C ARG A 186 -10.92 -23.24 -14.68
N TYR A 187 -11.31 -21.99 -14.55
CA TYR A 187 -10.45 -20.92 -14.01
C TYR A 187 -9.79 -21.35 -12.70
N ASN A 188 -8.58 -20.88 -12.41
CA ASN A 188 -7.94 -21.21 -11.14
C ASN A 188 -8.73 -20.64 -9.96
N ASN A 189 -8.75 -21.35 -8.84
CA ASN A 189 -9.22 -20.75 -7.59
C ASN A 189 -8.03 -20.06 -6.93
N THR A 190 -8.17 -18.78 -6.62
CA THR A 190 -7.09 -17.97 -6.06
C THR A 190 -7.56 -17.31 -4.77
N PHE A 191 -6.77 -17.45 -3.72
CA PHE A 191 -7.01 -16.88 -2.40
C PHE A 191 -5.83 -15.99 -2.04
N LYS A 192 -6.10 -14.79 -1.52
CA LYS A 192 -5.07 -13.76 -1.33
C LYS A 192 -5.14 -13.20 0.09
N GLN A 193 -3.99 -12.97 0.70
CA GLN A 193 -3.85 -12.22 1.94
C GLN A 193 -2.77 -11.16 1.78
N CYS A 194 -3.17 -9.89 1.95
CA CYS A 194 -2.23 -8.76 1.91
C CYS A 194 -1.48 -8.64 3.24
N PHE A 195 -0.25 -8.14 3.15
CA PHE A 195 0.57 -7.72 4.27
C PHE A 195 1.24 -6.38 3.95
N THR A 196 1.60 -5.62 4.98
CA THR A 196 2.30 -4.33 4.82
C THR A 196 3.81 -4.57 4.76
N VAL A 197 4.45 -3.96 3.77
CA VAL A 197 5.90 -3.81 3.66
C VAL A 197 6.24 -2.34 3.87
N ILE A 198 7.29 -2.07 4.63
CA ILE A 198 7.82 -0.73 4.88
C ILE A 198 9.28 -0.70 4.43
N LEU A 199 9.58 0.12 3.42
CA LEU A 199 10.96 0.43 3.07
C LEU A 199 11.51 1.41 4.12
N PRO A 200 12.55 1.03 4.89
CA PRO A 200 13.09 1.91 5.91
C PRO A 200 13.61 3.22 5.32
N HIS A 201 13.12 4.33 5.86
CA HIS A 201 13.60 5.67 5.59
C HIS A 201 14.13 6.28 6.90
N ASP A 202 15.43 6.23 7.09
CA ASP A 202 16.11 6.73 8.29
C ASP A 202 16.53 8.19 8.11
N LEU A 203 15.91 9.09 8.87
CA LEU A 203 16.16 10.53 8.76
C LEU A 203 17.57 10.91 9.21
N ASN A 204 18.27 10.08 9.98
CA ASN A 204 19.64 10.36 10.43
C ASN A 204 20.68 10.21 9.32
N ARG A 205 20.30 9.63 8.18
CA ARG A 205 21.21 9.42 7.03
C ARG A 205 21.50 10.69 6.23
N ARG A 206 20.71 11.75 6.41
CA ARG A 206 20.92 13.04 5.72
C ARG A 206 20.95 14.19 6.71
N LEU A 207 22.04 14.94 6.72
CA LEU A 207 22.24 16.05 7.66
C LEU A 207 21.26 17.20 7.43
N GLU A 208 20.88 17.45 6.18
CA GLU A 208 19.90 18.48 5.78
C GLU A 208 18.54 18.33 6.48
N TYR A 209 18.18 17.11 6.91
CA TYR A 209 16.95 16.86 7.66
C TYR A 209 16.94 17.48 9.05
N LYS A 210 18.13 17.76 9.61
CA LYS A 210 18.30 18.44 10.91
C LYS A 210 18.19 19.96 10.81
N GLU A 211 18.28 20.50 9.60
CA GLU A 211 18.24 21.94 9.36
C GLU A 211 16.80 22.46 9.46
N PRO A 212 16.61 23.65 10.07
CA PRO A 212 15.32 24.30 10.10
C PRO A 212 14.90 24.73 8.68
N LEU A 213 13.61 24.68 8.40
CA LEU A 213 13.07 25.39 7.24
C LEU A 213 12.79 26.83 7.67
N GLN A 214 13.18 27.80 6.86
CA GLN A 214 12.89 29.21 7.12
C GLN A 214 12.57 29.94 5.83
N ARG A 215 11.51 30.76 5.84
CA ARG A 215 11.16 31.60 4.71
C ARG A 215 10.33 32.80 5.16
N LEU A 216 10.52 33.92 4.46
CA LEU A 216 9.73 35.13 4.59
C LEU A 216 9.03 35.40 3.25
N GLU A 217 7.73 35.62 3.27
CA GLU A 217 6.92 35.90 2.09
C GLU A 217 6.00 37.10 2.38
N SER A 218 5.73 37.92 1.35
CA SER A 218 4.93 39.12 1.52
C SER A 218 3.85 39.23 0.45
N LYS A 219 2.74 39.88 0.79
CA LYS A 219 1.62 40.11 -0.12
C LYS A 219 1.07 41.51 0.03
N SER A 220 0.93 42.18 -1.11
CA SER A 220 0.25 43.48 -1.23
C SER A 220 -1.13 43.29 -1.84
N PHE A 221 -2.12 44.02 -1.33
CA PHE A 221 -3.52 43.94 -1.78
C PHE A 221 -3.89 45.14 -2.63
N TRP A 222 -4.70 44.93 -3.66
CA TRP A 222 -5.05 45.97 -4.64
C TRP A 222 -5.90 47.09 -4.02
N TRP A 223 -6.79 46.81 -3.07
CA TRP A 223 -7.64 47.87 -2.50
C TRP A 223 -6.89 48.97 -1.72
N GLY A 224 -5.68 48.69 -1.22
CA GLY A 224 -4.80 49.73 -0.63
C GLY A 224 -4.28 50.73 -1.68
N SER A 225 -4.35 50.40 -2.98
CA SER A 225 -3.90 51.24 -4.08
C SER A 225 -4.84 52.41 -4.39
N ILE A 226 -6.10 52.38 -3.92
CA ILE A 226 -7.09 53.44 -4.21
C ILE A 226 -6.99 54.58 -3.17
N PHE A 227 -6.47 54.30 -1.97
CA PHE A 227 -6.50 55.23 -0.83
C PHE A 227 -5.12 55.57 -0.23
N GLY A 228 -4.01 55.16 -0.87
CA GLY A 228 -2.71 55.80 -0.65
C GLY A 228 -1.77 55.20 0.41
N ALA A 229 -1.87 53.91 0.75
CA ALA A 229 -0.81 53.23 1.52
C ALA A 229 -0.65 51.75 1.12
N HIS A 230 0.48 51.42 0.49
CA HIS A 230 0.83 50.06 0.04
C HIS A 230 1.57 49.26 1.11
N LYS A 231 0.97 49.06 2.28
CA LYS A 231 1.63 48.27 3.32
C LYS A 231 1.28 46.78 3.15
N PRO A 232 2.30 45.90 3.02
CA PRO A 232 2.05 44.48 2.78
C PRO A 232 1.63 43.75 4.05
N MET A 233 1.06 42.57 3.87
CA MET A 233 1.04 41.52 4.89
C MET A 233 2.28 40.64 4.70
N ILE A 234 3.12 40.52 5.73
CA ILE A 234 4.36 39.76 5.69
C ILE A 234 4.24 38.57 6.64
N MET A 235 4.56 37.37 6.15
CA MET A 235 4.59 36.14 6.93
C MET A 235 6.03 35.62 6.98
N ASP A 236 6.59 35.50 8.17
CA ASP A 236 7.90 34.92 8.44
C ASP A 236 7.71 33.63 9.22
N VAL A 237 8.28 32.53 8.74
CA VAL A 237 8.06 31.18 9.27
C VAL A 237 9.40 30.47 9.44
N SER A 238 9.56 29.78 10.57
CA SER A 238 10.60 28.76 10.75
C SER A 238 10.09 27.48 11.43
N THR A 239 10.73 26.35 11.14
CA THR A 239 10.47 25.03 11.78
C THR A 239 11.73 24.50 12.46
N SER A 240 11.60 23.51 13.36
CA SER A 240 12.77 22.91 14.03
C SER A 240 13.64 22.07 13.09
N TYR A 241 12.99 21.36 12.16
CA TYR A 241 13.58 20.41 11.22
C TYR A 241 12.89 20.50 9.85
N SER A 242 13.47 19.87 8.84
CA SER A 242 12.87 19.68 7.51
C SER A 242 12.29 18.26 7.28
N ALA A 243 12.47 17.36 8.26
CA ALA A 243 11.90 16.01 8.21
C ALA A 243 11.38 15.54 9.59
N TYR A 244 10.34 14.71 9.56
CA TYR A 244 9.60 14.27 10.73
C TYR A 244 9.14 12.81 10.57
N VAL A 245 8.71 12.17 11.66
CA VAL A 245 8.05 10.85 11.61
C VAL A 245 6.62 10.93 12.14
N PRO A 246 5.72 9.99 11.80
CA PRO A 246 4.39 9.93 12.40
C PRO A 246 4.43 9.89 13.94
N GLY A 247 3.55 10.67 14.57
CA GLY A 247 3.51 10.89 16.02
C GLY A 247 4.32 12.10 16.50
N GLN A 248 5.30 12.58 15.71
CA GLN A 248 6.12 13.74 16.07
C GLN A 248 5.32 15.05 15.93
N LYS A 249 5.64 16.03 16.78
CA LYS A 249 5.18 17.41 16.65
C LYS A 249 6.11 18.20 15.72
N ILE A 250 5.54 18.81 14.69
CA ILE A 250 6.20 19.83 13.87
C ILE A 250 6.04 21.15 14.62
N HIS A 251 7.03 21.53 15.42
CA HIS A 251 7.07 22.84 16.05
C HIS A 251 7.41 23.91 15.01
N PHE A 252 6.70 25.04 15.05
CA PHE A 252 6.93 26.17 14.17
C PHE A 252 6.83 27.51 14.92
N HIS A 253 7.59 28.47 14.43
CA HIS A 253 7.55 29.87 14.82
C HIS A 253 7.05 30.66 13.62
N LEU A 254 5.90 31.32 13.76
CA LEU A 254 5.31 32.14 12.71
C LEU A 254 5.06 33.55 13.22
N VAL A 255 5.51 34.56 12.48
CA VAL A 255 5.16 35.97 12.70
C VAL A 255 4.39 36.47 11.48
N LEU A 256 3.16 36.94 11.71
CA LEU A 256 2.36 37.61 10.69
C LEU A 256 2.31 39.10 11.01
N ASP A 257 3.03 39.90 10.21
CA ASP A 257 3.00 41.36 10.25
C ASP A 257 1.98 41.87 9.24
N ASN A 258 0.74 42.07 9.68
CA ASN A 258 -0.33 42.55 8.82
C ASN A 258 -0.42 44.07 8.86
N GLN A 259 0.43 44.74 8.07
CA GLN A 259 0.37 46.20 7.94
C GLN A 259 -0.68 46.67 6.92
N SER A 260 -1.39 45.74 6.28
CA SER A 260 -2.37 46.02 5.23
C SER A 260 -3.75 46.38 5.76
N ASP A 261 -4.60 46.91 4.88
CA ASP A 261 -6.03 47.17 5.14
C ASP A 261 -6.92 45.91 5.03
N VAL A 262 -6.32 44.72 4.87
CA VAL A 262 -7.04 43.45 4.74
C VAL A 262 -6.84 42.65 6.02
N GLN A 263 -7.94 42.23 6.65
CA GLN A 263 -7.87 41.38 7.84
C GLN A 263 -7.49 39.96 7.44
N CYS A 264 -6.57 39.36 8.19
CA CYS A 264 -6.36 37.92 8.14
C CYS A 264 -7.40 37.26 9.04
N MET A 265 -8.31 36.49 8.45
CA MET A 265 -9.40 35.83 9.16
C MET A 265 -8.92 34.64 9.98
N ASP A 266 -7.81 34.02 9.57
CA ASP A 266 -7.24 32.85 10.22
C ASP A 266 -5.86 32.52 9.64
N VAL A 267 -4.92 32.15 10.49
CA VAL A 267 -3.66 31.52 10.11
C VAL A 267 -3.81 30.01 10.24
N LYS A 268 -3.66 29.30 9.11
CA LYS A 268 -3.74 27.83 9.05
C LYS A 268 -2.40 27.22 8.72
N VAL A 269 -2.14 26.07 9.32
CA VAL A 269 -0.98 25.20 9.02
C VAL A 269 -1.50 23.83 8.64
N ARG A 270 -1.09 23.35 7.46
CA ARG A 270 -1.58 22.08 6.89
C ARG A 270 -0.43 21.19 6.49
N LEU A 271 -0.58 19.91 6.79
CA LEU A 271 0.22 18.87 6.17
C LEU A 271 -0.55 18.32 4.97
N ILE A 272 -0.01 18.54 3.78
CA ILE A 272 -0.58 18.08 2.51
C ILE A 272 0.26 16.89 2.02
N LYS A 273 -0.39 15.78 1.73
CA LYS A 273 0.18 14.60 1.07
C LYS A 273 -0.04 14.77 -0.43
N ASN A 274 1.05 14.81 -1.18
CA ASN A 274 1.01 14.86 -2.65
C ASN A 274 1.38 13.48 -3.18
N VAL A 275 0.48 12.88 -3.95
CA VAL A 275 0.70 11.57 -4.58
C VAL A 275 0.75 11.75 -6.08
N SER A 276 1.85 11.30 -6.68
CA SER A 276 2.05 11.28 -8.12
C SER A 276 1.95 9.84 -8.62
N TYR A 277 1.14 9.64 -9.66
CA TYR A 277 0.92 8.37 -10.33
C TYR A 277 1.42 8.48 -11.76
N ARG A 278 2.26 7.55 -12.18
CA ARG A 278 2.84 7.46 -13.52
C ARG A 278 2.23 6.27 -14.25
N ALA A 279 1.67 6.51 -15.42
CA ALA A 279 1.08 5.46 -16.24
C ALA A 279 1.43 5.61 -17.72
N ASN A 280 1.33 4.51 -18.48
CA ASN A 280 1.44 4.55 -19.92
C ASN A 280 0.06 4.81 -20.56
N SER A 281 0.05 5.56 -21.65
CA SER A 281 -1.12 5.77 -22.51
C SER A 281 -0.98 5.03 -23.84
N SER A 282 -2.11 4.74 -24.50
CA SER A 282 -2.12 4.29 -25.90
C SER A 282 -1.42 5.33 -26.78
N GLY A 283 -0.21 5.02 -27.25
CA GLY A 283 0.65 5.98 -27.98
C GLY A 283 2.02 6.26 -27.34
N ALA A 284 2.45 5.46 -26.35
CA ALA A 284 3.81 5.43 -25.78
C ALA A 284 4.28 6.69 -25.03
N LYS A 285 3.40 7.67 -24.76
CA LYS A 285 3.70 8.79 -23.88
C LYS A 285 3.36 8.45 -22.43
N GLU A 286 4.34 8.61 -21.56
CA GLU A 286 4.15 8.61 -20.10
C GLU A 286 3.17 9.72 -19.72
N GLN A 287 2.23 9.40 -18.83
CA GLN A 287 1.25 10.33 -18.26
C GLN A 287 1.45 10.41 -16.76
N LEU A 288 1.22 11.60 -16.20
CA LEU A 288 1.40 11.90 -14.79
C LEU A 288 0.09 12.43 -14.21
N LYS A 289 -0.44 11.76 -13.20
CA LYS A 289 -1.55 12.26 -12.37
C LYS A 289 -1.01 12.67 -11.02
N VAL A 290 -1.38 13.85 -10.53
CA VAL A 290 -1.00 14.31 -9.18
C VAL A 290 -2.28 14.59 -8.39
N THR A 291 -2.35 14.07 -7.16
CA THR A 291 -3.40 14.37 -6.20
C THR A 291 -2.80 15.01 -4.95
N GLU A 292 -3.54 15.91 -4.34
CA GLU A 292 -3.22 16.50 -3.04
C GLU A 292 -4.32 16.13 -2.04
N SER A 293 -3.96 15.62 -0.87
CA SER A 293 -4.88 15.40 0.24
C SER A 293 -4.36 16.02 1.53
N ARG A 294 -5.26 16.64 2.30
CA ARG A 294 -4.91 17.27 3.58
C ARG A 294 -4.99 16.21 4.67
N VAL A 295 -3.83 15.82 5.21
CA VAL A 295 -3.75 14.79 6.27
C VAL A 295 -3.74 15.38 7.68
N ALA A 296 -3.37 16.66 7.84
CA ALA A 296 -3.50 17.39 9.10
C ALA A 296 -3.81 18.88 8.87
N ASP A 297 -4.53 19.51 9.81
CA ASP A 297 -4.92 20.92 9.77
C ASP A 297 -4.86 21.50 11.18
N LYS A 298 -4.25 22.69 11.31
CA LYS A 298 -4.15 23.45 12.54
C LYS A 298 -4.57 24.89 12.26
N HIS A 299 -5.42 25.42 13.14
CA HIS A 299 -5.87 26.80 13.13
C HIS A 299 -5.17 27.54 14.28
N CYS A 300 -4.54 28.67 14.01
CA CYS A 300 -3.77 29.43 15.00
C CYS A 300 -4.54 30.67 15.48
N GLY A 301 -5.30 31.31 14.58
CA GLY A 301 -6.12 32.48 14.91
C GLY A 301 -6.06 33.60 13.89
N GLU A 302 -6.88 34.63 14.10
CA GLU A 302 -6.96 35.80 13.23
C GLU A 302 -5.87 36.84 13.54
N VAL A 303 -5.60 37.70 12.55
CA VAL A 303 -4.75 38.88 12.72
C VAL A 303 -5.44 40.09 12.09
N LEU A 304 -5.84 41.03 12.95
CA LEU A 304 -6.50 42.26 12.55
C LEU A 304 -5.60 43.10 11.63
N LYS A 305 -6.23 44.02 10.91
CA LYS A 305 -5.55 45.02 10.08
C LYS A 305 -4.60 45.85 10.95
N HIS A 306 -3.48 46.25 10.37
CA HIS A 306 -2.44 47.06 11.03
C HIS A 306 -1.96 46.48 12.37
N ASN A 307 -1.91 45.16 12.47
CA ASN A 307 -1.50 44.46 13.67
C ASN A 307 -0.48 43.38 13.36
N LYS A 308 0.23 42.92 14.39
CA LYS A 308 1.23 41.87 14.33
C LYS A 308 0.88 40.79 15.34
N ALA A 309 0.95 39.53 14.90
CA ALA A 309 0.78 38.38 15.79
C ALA A 309 1.95 37.40 15.62
N LYS A 310 2.21 36.65 16.68
CA LYS A 310 3.23 35.61 16.75
C LYS A 310 2.57 34.32 17.21
N PHE A 311 2.89 33.21 16.54
CA PHE A 311 2.37 31.88 16.81
C PHE A 311 3.56 30.90 16.99
N ASP A 312 3.84 30.54 18.24
CA ASP A 312 4.76 29.46 18.61
C ASP A 312 3.95 28.21 18.92
N GLU A 313 3.59 27.46 17.89
CA GLU A 313 2.66 26.34 17.98
C GLU A 313 3.24 25.08 17.33
N PHE A 314 2.43 24.02 17.26
CA PHE A 314 2.82 22.78 16.62
C PHE A 314 1.67 22.12 15.85
N LEU A 315 2.04 21.29 14.87
CA LEU A 315 1.17 20.37 14.14
C LEU A 315 1.67 18.94 14.35
N THR A 316 0.83 18.03 14.84
CA THR A 316 1.21 16.62 15.00
C THR A 316 1.15 15.89 13.65
N VAL A 317 2.19 15.14 13.30
CA VAL A 317 2.18 14.25 12.13
C VAL A 317 1.27 13.04 12.43
N PRO A 318 0.18 12.84 11.69
CA PRO A 318 -0.72 11.71 11.89
C PRO A 318 -0.11 10.40 11.34
N PRO A 319 -0.71 9.24 11.62
CA PRO A 319 -0.40 7.99 10.91
C PRO A 319 -0.50 8.17 9.39
N THR A 320 0.63 8.13 8.68
CA THR A 320 0.65 8.34 7.22
C THR A 320 1.84 7.63 6.59
N THR A 321 1.74 7.30 5.29
CA THR A 321 2.83 6.68 4.52
C THR A 321 4.12 7.51 4.57
N PRO A 322 5.30 6.89 4.74
CA PRO A 322 6.58 7.55 4.53
C PRO A 322 6.71 8.16 3.13
N SER A 323 7.55 9.19 2.98
CA SER A 323 7.92 9.74 1.67
C SER A 323 8.63 8.68 0.83
N THR A 324 8.30 8.60 -0.46
CA THR A 324 8.95 7.69 -1.41
C THR A 324 10.40 8.12 -1.66
N GLN A 325 11.33 7.16 -1.61
CA GLN A 325 12.78 7.42 -1.78
C GLN A 325 13.25 7.29 -3.24
N SER A 326 12.56 6.50 -4.07
CA SER A 326 12.89 6.28 -5.49
C SER A 326 12.11 7.22 -6.41
N GLU A 327 12.77 7.74 -7.44
CA GLU A 327 12.15 8.57 -8.48
C GLU A 327 11.56 7.75 -9.64
N LYS A 328 11.92 6.46 -9.70
CA LYS A 328 11.52 5.54 -10.78
C LYS A 328 10.18 4.86 -10.49
N ASP A 329 9.77 4.82 -9.22
CA ASP A 329 8.54 4.15 -8.82
C ASP A 329 7.32 4.81 -9.49
N PRO A 330 6.33 4.02 -9.95
CA PRO A 330 5.14 4.52 -10.61
C PRO A 330 4.22 5.29 -9.66
N ILE A 331 4.41 5.14 -8.35
CA ILE A 331 3.68 5.87 -7.33
C ILE A 331 4.68 6.56 -6.42
N ARG A 332 4.57 7.89 -6.32
CA ARG A 332 5.43 8.72 -5.49
C ARG A 332 4.63 9.49 -4.48
N VAL A 333 4.94 9.30 -3.21
CA VAL A 333 4.36 10.03 -2.07
C VAL A 333 5.36 11.10 -1.61
N SER A 334 4.90 12.34 -1.49
CA SER A 334 5.67 13.47 -0.96
C SER A 334 4.77 14.36 -0.11
N TYR A 335 5.35 15.29 0.66
CA TYR A 335 4.58 16.13 1.58
C TYR A 335 4.96 17.60 1.48
N THR A 336 3.93 18.44 1.62
CA THR A 336 4.07 19.90 1.72
C THR A 336 3.50 20.36 3.06
N LEU A 337 4.30 21.08 3.84
CA LEU A 337 3.85 21.85 4.98
C LEU A 337 3.43 23.25 4.49
N ARG A 338 2.13 23.52 4.50
CA ARG A 338 1.51 24.71 3.90
C ARG A 338 1.00 25.65 4.99
N PHE A 339 1.59 26.83 5.07
CA PHE A 339 1.14 27.94 5.92
C PHE A 339 0.25 28.88 5.10
N ILE A 340 -0.90 29.27 5.66
CA ILE A 340 -1.92 30.05 4.95
C ILE A 340 -2.42 31.16 5.85
N ALA A 341 -2.17 32.42 5.49
CA ALA A 341 -2.89 33.56 6.06
C ALA A 341 -4.16 33.81 5.21
N LYS A 342 -5.31 33.39 5.75
CA LYS A 342 -6.61 33.44 5.06
C LYS A 342 -7.12 34.87 4.99
N THR A 343 -7.54 35.30 3.80
CA THR A 343 -8.12 36.64 3.59
C THR A 343 -9.48 36.56 2.91
N PHE A 344 -10.27 37.64 3.02
CA PHE A 344 -11.53 37.74 2.29
C PHE A 344 -11.30 37.91 0.79
N LYS A 345 -11.92 37.05 -0.02
CA LYS A 345 -11.76 37.01 -1.49
C LYS A 345 -12.15 38.31 -2.19
N LEU A 346 -13.02 39.12 -1.60
CA LEU A 346 -13.51 40.36 -2.21
C LEU A 346 -12.41 41.42 -2.38
N HIS A 347 -11.32 41.34 -1.61
CA HIS A 347 -10.20 42.29 -1.64
C HIS A 347 -9.17 42.05 -2.76
N GLY A 348 -9.49 41.20 -3.76
CA GLY A 348 -8.74 41.09 -5.02
C GLY A 348 -7.36 40.43 -4.95
N GLY A 349 -6.94 39.90 -3.79
CA GLY A 349 -5.61 39.30 -3.62
C GLY A 349 -5.59 37.79 -3.39
N GLY A 350 -6.62 37.20 -2.77
CA GLY A 350 -6.56 35.82 -2.27
C GLY A 350 -5.62 35.64 -1.08
N ASP A 351 -5.49 34.42 -0.58
CA ASP A 351 -4.67 34.10 0.61
C ASP A 351 -3.18 34.34 0.37
N LEU A 352 -2.42 34.67 1.42
CA LEU A 352 -0.95 34.55 1.40
C LEU A 352 -0.61 33.12 1.82
N VAL A 353 0.10 32.40 0.94
CA VAL A 353 0.42 30.99 1.10
C VAL A 353 1.93 30.81 1.04
N MET A 354 2.47 29.98 1.92
CA MET A 354 3.88 29.59 1.93
C MET A 354 3.96 28.07 2.07
N ASP A 355 4.60 27.44 1.10
CA ASP A 355 4.75 25.98 1.01
C ASP A 355 6.20 25.58 1.29
N PHE A 356 6.38 24.61 2.18
CA PHE A 356 7.66 23.96 2.41
C PHE A 356 7.59 22.48 2.04
N PRO A 357 8.49 21.97 1.19
CA PRO A 357 8.62 20.53 1.03
C PRO A 357 9.18 19.93 2.33
N ILE A 358 8.53 18.90 2.85
CA ILE A 358 9.01 18.16 4.02
C ILE A 358 9.12 16.67 3.74
N THR A 359 9.97 15.99 4.49
CA THR A 359 10.12 14.53 4.39
C THR A 359 9.47 13.85 5.59
N ILE A 360 8.66 12.81 5.33
CA ILE A 360 8.14 11.92 6.36
C ILE A 360 8.94 10.62 6.34
N GLY A 361 9.67 10.34 7.43
CA GLY A 361 10.53 9.16 7.57
C GLY A 361 9.88 8.04 8.38
N THR A 362 10.68 7.00 8.63
CA THR A 362 10.33 5.85 9.48
C THR A 362 11.19 5.75 10.74
N VAL A 363 12.37 6.38 10.77
CA VAL A 363 13.24 6.48 11.95
C VAL A 363 13.40 7.96 12.31
N PRO A 364 13.09 8.36 13.55
CA PRO A 364 13.17 9.76 13.99
C PRO A 364 14.63 10.25 14.03
N LEU A 365 14.80 11.56 13.88
CA LEU A 365 16.09 12.20 14.10
C LEU A 365 16.54 12.03 15.55
N LEU A 366 17.83 11.80 15.74
CA LEU A 366 18.49 11.82 17.04
C LEU A 366 18.23 13.16 17.76
N GLY A 367 17.71 13.10 19.00
CA GLY A 367 17.40 14.28 19.81
C GLY A 367 16.05 14.94 19.51
N SER A 368 15.28 14.45 18.53
CA SER A 368 13.99 15.07 18.20
C SER A 368 12.89 14.87 19.25
N ALA A 369 13.11 13.95 20.19
CA ALA A 369 12.20 13.71 21.31
C ALA A 369 12.13 14.89 22.29
N ASP A 370 13.22 15.66 22.40
CA ASP A 370 13.33 16.80 23.32
C ASP A 370 13.08 18.15 22.63
N ASP A 371 12.64 18.15 21.37
CA ASP A 371 12.39 19.36 20.60
C ASP A 371 11.48 20.34 21.37
N LYS A 372 11.97 21.57 21.56
CA LYS A 372 11.25 22.67 22.21
C LYS A 372 10.78 23.73 21.21
N GLY A 373 11.03 23.51 19.92
CA GLY A 373 10.69 24.43 18.84
C GLY A 373 11.88 25.14 18.21
N PRO A 374 11.63 25.92 17.14
CA PRO A 374 12.67 26.60 16.38
C PRO A 374 13.44 27.60 17.25
N GLY A 375 14.77 27.64 17.10
CA GLY A 375 15.63 28.59 17.81
C GLY A 375 15.88 28.28 19.29
N ALA A 376 15.26 27.24 19.86
CA ALA A 376 15.64 26.74 21.18
C ALA A 376 17.04 26.10 21.14
N GLU A 377 17.84 26.32 22.19
CA GLU A 377 19.14 25.64 22.31
C GLU A 377 18.91 24.12 22.27
N LYS A 378 19.46 23.48 21.23
CA LYS A 378 19.54 22.02 21.16
C LYS A 378 20.51 21.62 22.28
N SER A 379 19.99 21.24 23.45
CA SER A 379 20.81 20.80 24.59
C SER A 379 21.84 19.78 24.12
N GLN A 380 23.12 20.01 24.40
CA GLN A 380 24.19 19.04 24.10
C GLN A 380 23.82 17.69 24.71
N PRO A 381 23.90 16.58 23.96
CA PRO A 381 23.38 15.31 24.41
C PRO A 381 24.31 14.71 25.47
N SER A 382 23.94 14.82 26.75
CA SER A 382 24.25 13.77 27.71
C SER A 382 23.26 12.62 27.48
N GLY A 383 23.43 11.89 26.36
CA GLY A 383 22.58 10.79 25.93
C GLY A 383 21.71 11.13 24.71
N ALA A 384 21.73 10.28 23.68
CA ALA A 384 20.85 10.40 22.52
C ALA A 384 19.40 10.10 22.92
N SER A 385 18.57 11.12 23.08
CA SER A 385 17.15 10.92 23.34
C SER A 385 16.43 10.45 22.07
N HIS A 386 15.55 9.46 22.27
CA HIS A 386 14.72 8.87 21.24
C HIS A 386 13.31 8.67 21.77
N PRO A 387 12.28 8.79 20.92
CA PRO A 387 10.92 8.41 21.32
C PRO A 387 10.87 6.91 21.64
N GLY A 388 9.83 6.49 22.37
CA GLY A 388 9.59 5.07 22.65
C GLY A 388 9.38 4.24 21.38
N SER A 389 9.31 2.91 21.53
CA SER A 389 9.03 2.01 20.40
C SER A 389 7.73 2.39 19.69
N PRO A 390 7.67 2.34 18.35
CA PRO A 390 6.48 2.73 17.62
C PRO A 390 5.38 1.67 17.76
N ASN A 391 4.13 2.10 17.64
CA ASN A 391 3.03 1.22 17.30
C ASN A 391 2.72 1.31 15.80
N PHE A 392 2.02 0.31 15.26
CA PHE A 392 1.64 0.28 13.85
C PHE A 392 0.18 0.66 13.70
N GLN A 393 -0.09 1.77 13.03
CA GLN A 393 -1.45 2.30 12.84
C GLN A 393 -1.76 2.43 11.36
N GLU A 394 -3.03 2.23 11.01
CA GLU A 394 -3.52 2.40 9.62
C GLU A 394 -3.35 3.85 9.16
N ASP A 395 -3.15 4.05 7.85
CA ASP A 395 -3.14 5.38 7.25
C ASP A 395 -4.41 6.17 7.60
N VAL A 396 -4.27 7.46 7.90
CA VAL A 396 -5.42 8.35 8.08
C VAL A 396 -6.16 8.66 6.77
N SER A 397 -5.54 8.36 5.62
CA SER A 397 -6.20 8.47 4.32
C SER A 397 -7.37 7.51 4.19
N ASP A 398 -8.52 8.03 3.76
CA ASP A 398 -9.70 7.24 3.35
C ASP A 398 -9.73 6.95 1.84
N GLU A 399 -8.70 7.38 1.11
CA GLU A 399 -8.55 7.02 -0.30
C GLU A 399 -8.33 5.52 -0.45
N GLN A 400 -8.94 4.93 -1.49
CA GLN A 400 -8.73 3.54 -1.85
C GLN A 400 -8.68 3.41 -3.38
N PHE A 401 -7.84 2.49 -3.84
CA PHE A 401 -7.75 2.13 -5.23
C PHE A 401 -8.81 1.08 -5.56
N GLU A 402 -9.77 1.47 -6.39
CA GLU A 402 -10.85 0.60 -6.86
C GLU A 402 -11.61 -0.05 -5.68
N SER A 403 -11.67 -1.39 -5.63
CA SER A 403 -12.31 -2.17 -4.59
C SER A 403 -11.35 -2.66 -3.50
N ASN A 404 -10.07 -2.22 -3.50
CA ASN A 404 -9.11 -2.67 -2.50
C ASN A 404 -9.37 -2.02 -1.13
N THR A 405 -9.81 -2.83 -0.17
CA THR A 405 -10.08 -2.41 1.22
C THR A 405 -8.88 -2.55 2.16
N PHE A 406 -7.74 -3.07 1.70
CA PHE A 406 -6.55 -3.21 2.54
C PHE A 406 -5.98 -1.83 2.90
N LYS A 407 -5.87 -1.56 4.21
CA LYS A 407 -5.23 -0.37 4.76
C LYS A 407 -3.84 -0.71 5.31
N PRO A 408 -2.75 -0.25 4.66
CA PRO A 408 -1.40 -0.45 5.18
C PRO A 408 -1.20 0.22 6.54
N ARG A 409 -0.32 -0.35 7.37
CA ARG A 409 0.01 0.19 8.70
C ARG A 409 1.43 0.74 8.77
N TYR A 410 1.61 1.92 9.35
CA TYR A 410 2.90 2.61 9.44
C TYR A 410 3.33 2.83 10.90
N PRO A 411 4.64 2.96 11.18
CA PRO A 411 5.13 3.22 12.52
C PRO A 411 4.73 4.61 12.99
N VAL A 412 4.14 4.69 14.18
CA VAL A 412 3.77 5.93 14.85
C VAL A 412 4.43 5.92 16.23
N TYR A 413 5.20 6.98 16.50
CA TYR A 413 6.04 7.04 17.68
C TYR A 413 5.34 7.80 18.82
N PRO A 414 5.44 7.30 20.07
CA PRO A 414 5.02 8.08 21.24
C PRO A 414 6.07 9.14 21.58
N PHE A 415 5.66 10.41 21.52
CA PHE A 415 6.45 11.58 21.95
C PHE A 415 5.90 12.15 23.28
N ASP A 416 5.67 11.26 24.25
CA ASP A 416 5.03 11.57 25.54
C ASP A 416 6.03 11.96 26.66
N GLY A 417 7.30 12.15 26.31
CA GLY A 417 8.36 12.55 27.25
C GLY A 417 8.88 11.44 28.16
N LYS A 418 8.45 10.19 27.95
CA LYS A 418 9.06 9.02 28.59
C LYS A 418 10.10 8.42 27.63
N PRO A 419 11.40 8.49 27.94
CA PRO A 419 12.39 7.81 27.11
C PRO A 419 12.09 6.31 27.08
N GLY A 420 12.18 5.69 25.90
CA GLY A 420 12.09 4.24 25.79
C GLY A 420 13.12 3.59 26.71
N THR A 421 12.70 2.63 27.55
CA THR A 421 13.62 1.88 28.41
C THR A 421 14.52 1.00 27.55
N ASN A 422 15.78 1.39 27.40
CA ASN A 422 16.79 0.60 26.69
C ASN A 422 17.09 -0.71 27.43
N GLY A 423 17.07 -1.82 26.69
CA GLY A 423 17.73 -3.06 27.11
C GLY A 423 19.23 -2.84 27.27
N SER A 424 19.78 -3.36 28.36
CA SER A 424 21.20 -3.29 28.71
C SER A 424 22.09 -3.86 27.60
N ASN A 425 22.85 -3.01 26.90
CA ASN A 425 24.23 -3.25 26.44
C ASN A 425 24.70 -2.06 25.58
N GLY A 426 25.71 -1.34 26.06
CA GLY A 426 26.18 -0.03 25.57
C GLY A 426 26.86 -0.01 24.20
N ALA A 427 26.07 -0.12 23.14
CA ALA A 427 26.35 0.56 21.86
C ALA A 427 25.36 1.72 21.70
N ALA A 428 25.64 2.69 20.81
CA ALA A 428 24.70 3.75 20.47
C ALA A 428 23.43 3.13 19.85
N ASN A 429 22.48 2.77 20.72
CA ASN A 429 21.34 1.93 20.39
C ASN A 429 20.16 2.83 20.00
N PHE A 430 19.98 3.01 18.68
CA PHE A 430 18.72 3.43 18.11
C PHE A 430 17.59 2.54 18.66
N PRO A 431 16.37 3.06 18.90
CA PRO A 431 15.24 2.19 19.18
C PRO A 431 15.14 1.21 18.02
N SER A 432 15.36 -0.07 18.31
CA SER A 432 15.16 -1.12 17.33
C SER A 432 13.72 -0.98 16.88
N LEU A 433 13.58 -0.59 15.62
CA LEU A 433 12.30 -0.35 14.97
C LEU A 433 11.39 -1.59 15.05
N TYR A 434 11.97 -2.77 15.35
CA TYR A 434 11.33 -4.08 15.43
C TYR A 434 12.06 -5.00 16.42
N PRO A 435 11.39 -6.06 16.95
CA PRO A 435 12.08 -7.14 17.65
C PRO A 435 13.24 -7.65 16.76
N LYS A 436 14.41 -7.91 17.36
CA LYS A 436 15.42 -8.73 16.70
C LYS A 436 14.68 -9.98 16.24
N ALA A 437 14.81 -10.37 14.98
CA ALA A 437 14.54 -11.75 14.62
C ALA A 437 15.35 -12.56 15.62
N GLU A 438 14.70 -13.21 16.59
CA GLU A 438 15.30 -14.39 17.15
C GLU A 438 15.67 -15.19 15.91
N GLU A 439 16.95 -15.57 15.80
CA GLU A 439 17.32 -16.66 14.93
C GLU A 439 16.46 -17.82 15.40
N ALA A 440 15.27 -17.92 14.83
CA ALA A 440 14.41 -19.06 14.97
C ALA A 440 15.22 -20.14 14.28
N HIS A 441 16.02 -20.85 15.08
CA HIS A 441 16.56 -22.12 14.69
C HIS A 441 15.40 -22.86 14.03
N PRO A 442 15.55 -23.33 12.77
CA PRO A 442 14.45 -23.95 12.08
C PRO A 442 13.90 -25.03 13.00
N ALA A 443 12.63 -24.91 13.37
CA ALA A 443 11.94 -26.00 14.03
C ALA A 443 12.19 -27.22 13.15
N THR A 444 12.82 -28.25 13.74
CA THR A 444 13.16 -29.49 13.04
C THR A 444 11.96 -29.91 12.20
N PRO A 445 12.13 -30.20 10.90
CA PRO A 445 11.02 -30.56 10.04
C PRO A 445 10.29 -31.74 10.67
N VAL A 446 9.04 -31.51 11.07
CA VAL A 446 8.14 -32.59 11.44
C VAL A 446 8.02 -33.44 10.18
N LYS A 447 8.49 -34.69 10.24
CA LYS A 447 8.37 -35.62 9.12
C LYS A 447 6.88 -35.80 8.82
N PHE A 448 6.41 -35.16 7.76
CA PHE A 448 5.09 -35.41 7.20
C PHE A 448 5.13 -36.78 6.51
N THR A 449 4.31 -37.72 7.00
CA THR A 449 4.07 -38.98 6.31
C THR A 449 3.21 -38.72 5.08
N PRO A 450 3.67 -39.02 3.85
CA PRO A 450 2.79 -39.08 2.71
C PRO A 450 1.97 -40.37 2.82
N ASN A 451 0.66 -40.23 2.72
CA ASN A 451 -0.39 -41.26 2.62
C ASN A 451 -1.17 -41.59 3.91
N PRO A 452 -2.51 -41.59 3.85
CA PRO A 452 -3.35 -42.17 4.88
C PRO A 452 -3.20 -43.70 4.87
N VAL A 453 -2.86 -44.27 6.03
CA VAL A 453 -2.79 -45.72 6.22
C VAL A 453 -4.22 -46.25 6.37
N SER A 454 -4.68 -47.04 5.40
CA SER A 454 -5.85 -47.92 5.57
C SER A 454 -5.51 -49.00 6.62
N PRO A 455 -6.38 -49.30 7.61
CA PRO A 455 -6.10 -50.34 8.58
C PRO A 455 -6.24 -51.73 7.94
N ALA A 456 -5.13 -52.41 7.73
CA ALA A 456 -5.10 -53.82 7.35
C ALA A 456 -4.97 -54.73 8.58
N ALA A 457 -5.72 -55.83 8.54
CA ALA A 457 -5.97 -56.79 9.60
C ALA A 457 -4.71 -57.50 10.14
N GLN A 458 -4.76 -57.83 11.44
CA GLN A 458 -3.78 -58.64 12.15
C GLN A 458 -3.67 -60.07 11.57
N LYS A 459 -2.45 -60.51 11.21
CA LYS A 459 -1.93 -61.87 11.49
C LYS A 459 -0.39 -61.84 11.58
N SER A 460 0.14 -62.29 12.71
CA SER A 460 1.55 -62.71 12.94
C SER A 460 1.73 -64.20 12.55
N PRO A 461 2.96 -64.80 12.51
CA PRO A 461 4.33 -64.26 12.64
C PRO A 461 5.30 -64.76 11.52
N PRO A 462 6.60 -64.35 11.51
CA PRO A 462 7.62 -65.13 10.79
C PRO A 462 8.70 -65.72 11.73
N TYR A 463 9.19 -66.90 11.33
CA TYR A 463 10.38 -67.54 11.88
C TYR A 463 11.68 -66.83 11.44
N THR A 464 12.69 -66.98 12.27
CA THR A 464 14.06 -66.46 12.23
C THR A 464 14.98 -67.18 11.23
N THR A 465 15.90 -66.44 10.58
CA THR A 465 17.34 -66.82 10.50
C THR A 465 18.26 -65.74 9.91
N ASN A 466 19.21 -65.32 10.75
CA ASN A 466 20.63 -64.96 10.57
C ASN A 466 21.24 -64.54 9.22
N THR A 467 22.00 -63.44 9.31
CA THR A 467 23.06 -62.91 8.42
C THR A 467 24.36 -63.75 8.48
N PRO A 468 25.33 -63.54 7.56
CA PRO A 468 26.46 -62.64 7.89
C PRO A 468 27.11 -61.83 6.73
N VAL A 469 27.47 -60.58 7.06
CA VAL A 469 28.76 -59.82 6.89
C VAL A 469 29.59 -59.94 5.59
N ALA A 470 29.85 -58.79 4.93
CA ALA A 470 31.19 -58.15 4.72
C ALA A 470 31.16 -57.05 3.61
N SER A 471 31.97 -56.00 3.76
CA SER A 471 32.13 -54.79 2.90
C SER A 471 33.63 -54.61 2.55
N PRO A 472 34.15 -53.53 1.90
CA PRO A 472 33.72 -52.62 0.79
C PRO A 472 34.91 -52.55 -0.26
N PRO A 473 35.29 -51.46 -0.98
CA PRO A 473 34.65 -50.18 -1.36
C PRO A 473 34.77 -49.78 -2.86
N GLY A 474 34.03 -48.75 -3.31
CA GLY A 474 34.46 -47.90 -4.44
C GLY A 474 33.35 -47.31 -5.34
N GLY A 475 33.31 -45.97 -5.43
CA GLY A 475 32.87 -45.22 -6.61
C GLY A 475 31.37 -44.98 -6.81
N ASN A 476 30.82 -43.91 -6.22
CA ASN A 476 29.47 -43.43 -6.54
C ASN A 476 29.48 -42.47 -7.74
N PHE A 477 29.04 -42.96 -8.89
CA PHE A 477 28.26 -42.23 -9.88
C PHE A 477 27.25 -43.21 -10.46
N GLU A 478 25.96 -43.07 -10.15
CA GLU A 478 24.93 -43.76 -10.90
C GLU A 478 23.59 -43.01 -10.93
N VAL A 479 23.09 -42.94 -12.16
CA VAL A 479 21.78 -42.49 -12.60
C VAL A 479 20.76 -43.54 -12.14
N LEU A 480 19.76 -43.16 -11.35
CA LEU A 480 18.74 -44.10 -10.91
C LEU A 480 17.69 -44.32 -12.00
N GLY A 481 17.76 -45.52 -12.59
CA GLY A 481 16.74 -46.10 -13.45
C GLY A 481 15.47 -46.46 -12.70
N PHE A 482 14.37 -46.54 -13.45
CA PHE A 482 13.06 -46.98 -12.98
C PHE A 482 12.99 -48.52 -12.95
N SER A 483 12.54 -49.09 -11.83
CA SER A 483 12.21 -50.52 -11.73
C SER A 483 10.80 -50.76 -12.29
N ILE A 484 10.68 -51.71 -13.24
CA ILE A 484 9.40 -52.18 -13.78
C ILE A 484 8.86 -53.30 -12.87
N PRO A 485 7.54 -53.38 -12.60
CA PRO A 485 6.94 -54.44 -11.77
C PRO A 485 7.12 -55.84 -12.37
N PRO A 486 7.13 -56.91 -11.54
CA PRO A 486 7.44 -58.29 -11.96
C PRO A 486 6.46 -58.93 -12.96
N ASP A 487 5.35 -58.28 -13.32
CA ASP A 487 4.32 -58.81 -14.21
C ASP A 487 4.17 -58.04 -15.55
N TYR A 488 5.17 -57.25 -15.96
CA TYR A 488 5.12 -56.57 -17.25
C TYR A 488 5.35 -57.54 -18.42
N LYS A 489 4.30 -57.80 -19.21
CA LYS A 489 4.39 -58.48 -20.51
C LYS A 489 4.34 -57.45 -21.66
N PRO A 490 5.41 -57.32 -22.47
CA PRO A 490 5.39 -56.43 -23.64
C PRO A 490 4.55 -57.04 -24.78
N THR A 491 3.66 -56.25 -25.36
CA THR A 491 2.92 -56.57 -26.58
C THR A 491 3.81 -56.33 -27.82
N PRO A 492 3.83 -57.19 -28.85
CA PRO A 492 4.70 -57.02 -30.01
C PRO A 492 4.29 -55.83 -30.89
N SER A 493 5.25 -54.96 -31.21
CA SER A 493 5.08 -53.87 -32.17
C SER A 493 5.12 -54.39 -33.60
N ALA A 494 4.11 -54.04 -34.40
CA ALA A 494 4.10 -54.22 -35.84
C ALA A 494 4.87 -53.08 -36.55
N PRO A 495 5.40 -53.31 -37.76
CA PRO A 495 6.60 -52.63 -38.27
C PRO A 495 6.35 -51.24 -38.87
N ALA A 496 7.45 -50.48 -38.90
CA ALA A 496 7.58 -49.16 -39.48
C ALA A 496 7.19 -49.14 -40.97
N ALA A 497 6.46 -48.08 -41.35
CA ALA A 497 6.31 -47.64 -42.72
C ALA A 497 6.68 -46.16 -42.84
N SER A 498 7.28 -45.87 -43.99
CA SER A 498 8.02 -44.71 -44.43
C SER A 498 7.25 -43.38 -44.52
N SER A 499 8.04 -42.31 -44.46
CA SER A 499 7.84 -40.96 -45.02
C SER A 499 6.74 -40.77 -46.08
N THR A 500 5.88 -39.77 -45.92
CA THR A 500 5.75 -38.59 -46.81
C THR A 500 4.52 -37.73 -46.45
N GLY A 501 4.65 -36.41 -46.69
CA GLY A 501 3.52 -35.58 -47.14
C GLY A 501 2.85 -34.73 -46.05
N GLY A 502 2.78 -33.42 -46.30
CA GLY A 502 2.11 -32.46 -45.42
C GLY A 502 0.59 -32.40 -45.63
N ILE A 503 0.06 -31.18 -45.43
CA ILE A 503 -1.37 -30.77 -45.35
C ILE A 503 -1.83 -30.77 -43.87
N GLY A 504 -2.29 -29.69 -43.23
CA GLY A 504 -2.83 -28.42 -43.72
C GLY A 504 -4.33 -28.33 -43.38
N TRP A 505 -4.70 -27.24 -42.68
CA TRP A 505 -6.07 -26.76 -42.35
C TRP A 505 -6.75 -27.45 -41.15
N LYS A 506 -7.48 -26.77 -40.26
CA LYS A 506 -8.19 -25.49 -40.36
C LYS A 506 -8.37 -24.87 -38.96
#